data_AF-A0A2N2EX53-F1
#
_entry.id   AF-A0A2N2EX53-F1
#
_cell.length_a   1.000
_cell.length_b   1.000
_cell.length_c   1.000
_cell.angle_alpha   90.00
_cell.angle_beta   90.00
_cell.angle_gamma   90.00
#
_symmetry.space_group_name_H-M   'P 1'
#
loop_
_entity.id
_entity.type
_entity.pdbx_description
1 polymer ?
#
loop_
_entity_poly.entity_id
_entity_poly.type
_entity_poly.pdbx_seq_one_letter_code
_entity_poly.pdbx_strand_id
1 'polypeptide(L)'
;MKKMRRKIYLIQKGFQLKFMGRVMALILLSIFVTGGGVLIMTNYREKIDNAQLFYVTESFGEDPVKITQEDIVYPVLLSAGVGLLIITGITMLFYSHRIAGPVYKIKKNLDEMGQDNIGLDIKLRKWDEFKELAESLNKVKRKMEEETKRKEIFGGKLSLIKERLRHANTGLNQHEIQELIKDIEAA
;
A
#
# COMPACT_ATOMS: atom_id res chain seq x y z
N MET A 1 3.87 33.50 1.12
CA MET A 1 4.80 32.59 1.81
C MET A 1 4.80 31.22 1.15
N LYS A 2 5.93 30.78 0.58
CA LYS A 2 6.06 29.51 -0.16
C LYS A 2 6.12 28.35 0.85
N LYS A 3 5.03 27.59 0.98
CA LYS A 3 4.89 26.49 1.95
C LYS A 3 5.83 25.35 1.55
N MET A 4 6.99 25.26 2.19
CA MET A 4 7.96 24.18 1.97
C MET A 4 7.31 22.85 2.36
N ARG A 5 6.89 22.07 1.36
CA ARG A 5 6.39 20.71 1.56
C ARG A 5 7.58 19.82 1.93
N ARG A 6 7.66 19.36 3.17
CA ARG A 6 8.64 18.36 3.61
C ARG A 6 8.47 17.10 2.76
N LYS A 7 9.39 16.89 1.81
CA LYS A 7 9.45 15.70 0.96
C LYS A 7 10.25 14.61 1.70
N ILE A 8 9.59 13.88 2.57
CA ILE A 8 10.18 12.71 3.22
C ILE A 8 9.87 11.51 2.32
N TYR A 9 10.84 11.07 1.53
CA TYR A 9 10.69 9.97 0.57
C TYR A 9 10.76 8.58 1.21
N LEU A 10 11.23 8.47 2.45
CA LEU A 10 11.42 7.20 3.16
C LEU A 10 10.68 7.23 4.49
N ILE A 11 9.41 6.84 4.48
CA ILE A 11 8.53 6.84 5.66
C ILE A 11 8.72 5.54 6.48
N GLN A 12 8.94 4.40 5.81
CA GLN A 12 9.22 3.10 6.44
C GLN A 12 10.27 2.32 5.63
N LYS A 13 11.57 2.61 5.85
CA LYS A 13 12.67 1.98 5.10
C LYS A 13 12.64 0.45 5.16
N GLY A 14 12.32 -0.12 6.33
CA GLY A 14 12.30 -1.57 6.54
C GLY A 14 11.26 -2.30 5.68
N PHE A 15 10.01 -1.81 5.62
CA PHE A 15 8.97 -2.41 4.79
C PHE A 15 9.29 -2.24 3.29
N GLN A 16 9.70 -1.04 2.89
CA GLN A 16 9.98 -0.69 1.51
C GLN A 16 11.13 -1.53 0.93
N LEU A 17 12.23 -1.67 1.68
CA LEU A 17 13.38 -2.50 1.28
C LEU A 17 13.02 -3.99 1.21
N LYS A 18 12.26 -4.51 2.18
CA LYS A 18 11.81 -5.91 2.16
C LYS A 18 10.90 -6.18 0.96
N PHE A 19 9.98 -5.28 0.65
CA PHE A 19 9.07 -5.45 -0.49
C PHE A 19 9.82 -5.35 -1.83
N MET A 20 10.68 -4.34 -1.98
CA MET A 20 11.53 -4.18 -3.17
C MET A 20 12.46 -5.37 -3.35
N GLY A 21 13.11 -5.85 -2.29
CA GLY A 21 14.00 -7.01 -2.33
C GLY A 21 13.28 -8.29 -2.80
N ARG A 22 12.05 -8.53 -2.35
CA ARG A 22 11.24 -9.68 -2.83
C ARG A 22 10.94 -9.59 -4.32
N VAL A 23 10.54 -8.42 -4.81
CA VAL A 23 10.27 -8.21 -6.24
C VAL A 23 11.55 -8.36 -7.07
N MET A 24 12.67 -7.78 -6.60
CA MET A 24 13.97 -7.93 -7.26
C MET A 24 14.42 -9.39 -7.33
N ALA A 25 14.22 -10.17 -6.25
CA ALA A 25 14.54 -11.59 -6.24
C ALA A 25 13.72 -12.39 -7.26
N LEU A 26 12.42 -12.08 -7.42
CA LEU A 26 11.58 -12.72 -8.43
C LEU A 26 12.03 -12.38 -9.85
N ILE A 27 12.42 -11.13 -10.11
CA ILE A 27 12.94 -10.71 -11.41
C ILE A 27 14.30 -11.36 -11.69
N LEU A 28 15.19 -11.44 -10.70
CA LEU A 28 16.46 -12.16 -10.83
C LEU A 28 16.23 -13.62 -11.16
N LEU A 29 15.31 -14.29 -10.45
CA LEU A 29 14.94 -15.68 -10.76
C LEU A 29 14.40 -15.81 -12.19
N SER A 30 13.55 -14.89 -12.64
CA SER A 30 13.06 -14.87 -14.02
C SER A 30 14.20 -14.72 -15.04
N ILE A 31 15.18 -13.85 -14.77
CA ILE A 31 16.35 -13.67 -15.63
C ILE A 31 17.17 -14.96 -15.69
N PHE A 32 17.37 -15.65 -14.54
CA PHE A 32 18.09 -16.93 -14.53
C PHE A 32 17.35 -18.02 -15.30
N VAL A 33 16.03 -18.13 -15.15
CA VAL A 33 15.22 -19.13 -15.86
C VAL A 33 15.23 -18.86 -17.36
N THR A 34 14.94 -17.63 -17.78
CA THR A 34 14.89 -17.26 -19.20
C THR A 34 16.28 -17.28 -19.83
N GLY A 35 17.27 -16.64 -19.20
CA GLY A 35 18.65 -16.59 -19.67
C GLY A 35 19.25 -17.99 -19.74
N GLY A 36 19.13 -18.78 -18.68
CA GLY A 36 19.58 -20.18 -18.66
C GLY A 36 18.90 -21.02 -19.75
N GLY A 37 17.60 -20.86 -19.96
CA GLY A 37 16.86 -21.52 -21.03
C GLY A 37 17.38 -21.17 -22.43
N VAL A 38 17.64 -19.88 -22.69
CA VAL A 38 18.23 -19.41 -23.95
C VAL A 38 19.63 -20.01 -24.15
N LEU A 39 20.46 -20.03 -23.11
CA LEU A 39 21.80 -20.62 -23.19
C LEU A 39 21.74 -22.12 -23.45
N ILE A 40 20.87 -22.86 -22.76
CA ILE A 40 20.71 -24.31 -23.00
C ILE A 40 20.25 -24.57 -24.43
N MET A 41 19.27 -23.81 -24.93
CA MET A 41 18.73 -23.98 -26.28
C MET A 41 19.76 -23.68 -27.36
N THR A 42 20.53 -22.59 -27.21
CA THR A 42 21.58 -22.20 -28.17
C THR A 42 22.72 -23.21 -28.20
N ASN A 43 23.19 -23.68 -27.03
CA ASN A 43 24.19 -24.74 -26.92
C ASN A 43 23.70 -26.08 -27.48
N TYR A 44 22.42 -26.43 -27.28
CA TYR A 44 21.84 -27.66 -27.81
C TYR A 44 21.73 -27.64 -29.34
N ARG A 45 21.29 -26.51 -29.91
CA ARG A 45 21.23 -26.31 -31.37
C ARG A 45 22.60 -26.40 -32.03
N GLU A 46 23.61 -25.78 -31.45
CA GLU A 46 24.97 -25.80 -31.98
C GLU A 46 25.53 -27.23 -32.05
N LYS A 47 25.25 -28.06 -31.04
CA LYS A 47 25.69 -29.47 -31.00
C LYS A 47 25.00 -30.37 -32.01
N ILE A 48 23.74 -30.10 -32.34
CA ILE A 48 22.95 -30.94 -33.26
C ILE A 48 23.22 -30.56 -34.71
N ASP A 49 23.16 -29.27 -35.03
CA ASP A 49 23.19 -28.82 -36.42
C ASP A 49 24.64 -28.60 -36.92
N ASN A 50 25.66 -28.61 -36.05
CA ASN A 50 27.00 -28.07 -36.33
C ASN A 50 26.96 -26.68 -37.00
N ALA A 51 25.82 -25.99 -36.87
CA ALA A 51 25.53 -24.73 -37.52
C ALA A 51 25.88 -23.64 -36.53
N GLN A 52 26.99 -22.95 -36.77
CA GLN A 52 27.26 -21.68 -36.09
C GLN A 52 26.16 -20.71 -36.53
N LEU A 53 25.40 -20.20 -35.55
CA LEU A 53 24.17 -19.43 -35.83
C LEU A 53 24.42 -18.07 -36.49
N PHE A 54 25.65 -17.54 -36.42
CA PHE A 54 25.98 -16.17 -36.80
C PHE A 54 27.21 -16.11 -37.71
N TYR A 55 27.01 -15.59 -38.92
CA TYR A 55 28.05 -15.28 -39.90
C TYR A 55 27.82 -13.86 -40.42
N VAL A 56 28.90 -13.11 -40.65
CA VAL A 56 28.85 -11.82 -41.35
C VAL A 56 29.79 -11.87 -42.55
N THR A 57 29.26 -11.51 -43.72
CA THR A 57 30.05 -11.29 -44.95
C THR A 57 30.23 -9.79 -45.11
N GLU A 58 31.49 -9.32 -45.09
CA GLU A 58 31.81 -7.90 -45.28
C GLU A 58 31.84 -7.50 -46.76
N SER A 59 32.01 -8.45 -47.70
CA SER A 59 31.91 -8.22 -49.15
C SER A 59 31.60 -9.50 -49.95
N PHE A 60 30.93 -9.34 -51.10
CA PHE A 60 30.63 -10.43 -52.02
C PHE A 60 31.93 -11.13 -52.47
N GLY A 61 32.13 -12.39 -52.05
CA GLY A 61 33.27 -13.22 -52.46
C GLY A 61 34.32 -13.47 -51.38
N GLU A 62 34.18 -12.91 -50.17
CA GLU A 62 35.04 -13.24 -49.03
C GLU A 62 34.45 -14.34 -48.15
N ASP A 63 35.32 -15.15 -47.53
CA ASP A 63 34.92 -16.17 -46.56
C ASP A 63 34.24 -15.50 -45.36
N PRO A 64 33.06 -15.97 -44.93
CA PRO A 64 32.31 -15.33 -43.87
C PRO A 64 33.06 -15.35 -42.53
N VAL A 65 33.14 -14.21 -41.87
CA VAL A 65 33.68 -14.10 -40.51
C VAL A 65 32.72 -14.81 -39.56
N LYS A 66 33.27 -15.78 -38.82
CA LYS A 66 32.54 -16.55 -37.80
C LYS A 66 32.38 -15.69 -36.56
N ILE A 67 31.14 -15.35 -36.21
CA ILE A 67 30.84 -14.68 -34.95
C ILE A 67 30.37 -15.73 -33.96
N THR A 68 30.98 -15.74 -32.77
CA THR A 68 30.65 -16.73 -31.74
C THR A 68 29.43 -16.30 -30.93
N GLN A 69 28.79 -17.25 -30.24
CA GLN A 69 27.70 -16.93 -29.32
C GLN A 69 28.15 -15.97 -28.20
N GLU A 70 29.43 -15.99 -27.85
CA GLU A 70 30.02 -15.11 -26.84
C GLU A 70 29.96 -13.63 -27.26
N ASP A 71 30.03 -13.37 -28.57
CA ASP A 71 30.06 -12.02 -29.14
C ASP A 71 28.66 -11.39 -29.22
N ILE A 72 27.60 -12.21 -29.25
CA ILE A 72 26.22 -11.72 -29.46
C ILE A 72 25.32 -12.09 -28.29
N VAL A 73 25.21 -13.37 -27.94
CA VAL A 73 24.18 -13.86 -27.01
C VAL A 73 24.47 -13.39 -25.59
N TYR A 74 25.71 -13.51 -25.12
CA TYR A 74 26.10 -13.09 -23.77
C TYR A 74 25.95 -11.57 -23.53
N PRO A 75 26.49 -10.67 -24.36
CA PRO A 75 26.34 -9.24 -24.14
C PRO A 75 24.88 -8.80 -24.27
N VAL A 76 24.08 -9.41 -25.16
CA VAL A 76 22.64 -9.11 -25.28
C VAL A 76 21.88 -9.56 -24.02
N LEU A 77 22.11 -10.78 -23.52
CA LEU A 77 21.45 -11.26 -22.30
C LEU A 77 21.88 -10.45 -21.06
N LEU A 78 23.16 -10.12 -20.94
CA LEU A 78 23.67 -9.31 -19.84
C LEU A 78 23.08 -7.90 -19.88
N SER A 79 23.13 -7.23 -21.03
CA SER A 79 22.61 -5.88 -21.19
C SER A 79 21.09 -5.83 -20.96
N ALA A 80 20.34 -6.80 -21.47
CA ALA A 80 18.91 -6.93 -21.21
C ALA A 80 18.60 -7.19 -19.72
N GLY A 81 19.33 -8.10 -19.07
CA GLY A 81 19.14 -8.41 -17.65
C GLY A 81 19.43 -7.22 -16.75
N VAL A 82 20.55 -6.53 -16.97
CA VAL A 82 20.93 -5.30 -16.24
C VAL A 82 19.90 -4.20 -16.50
N GLY A 83 19.49 -3.99 -17.75
CA GLY A 83 18.47 -3.02 -18.11
C GLY A 83 17.14 -3.28 -17.39
N LEU A 84 16.68 -4.53 -17.36
CA LEU A 84 15.45 -4.92 -16.67
C LEU A 84 15.54 -4.66 -15.16
N LEU A 85 16.67 -4.98 -14.53
CA LEU A 85 16.89 -4.71 -13.10
C LEU A 85 16.87 -3.22 -12.80
N ILE A 86 17.52 -2.38 -13.61
CA ILE A 86 17.54 -0.92 -13.44
C ILE A 86 16.13 -0.36 -13.58
N ILE A 87 15.42 -0.69 -14.66
CA ILE A 87 14.06 -0.19 -14.92
C ILE A 87 13.11 -0.61 -13.79
N THR A 88 13.19 -1.86 -13.37
CA THR A 88 12.34 -2.37 -12.29
C THR A 88 12.70 -1.70 -10.97
N GLY A 89 13.98 -1.55 -10.64
CA GLY A 89 14.43 -0.87 -9.43
C GLY A 89 13.93 0.58 -9.34
N ILE A 90 14.04 1.33 -10.43
CA ILE A 90 13.52 2.70 -10.52
C ILE A 90 11.99 2.71 -10.35
N THR A 91 11.28 1.85 -11.09
CA THR A 91 9.80 1.75 -11.00
C THR A 91 9.37 1.44 -9.57
N MET A 92 10.09 0.52 -8.93
CA MET A 92 9.79 0.05 -7.59
C MET A 92 10.07 1.11 -6.52
N LEU A 93 11.09 1.95 -6.71
CA LEU A 93 11.36 3.11 -5.85
C LEU A 93 10.13 4.03 -5.77
N PHE A 94 9.49 4.32 -6.91
CA PHE A 94 8.30 5.15 -6.97
C PHE A 94 7.05 4.43 -6.48
N TYR A 95 6.83 3.20 -6.95
CA TYR A 95 5.61 2.45 -6.65
C TYR A 95 5.52 2.09 -5.16
N SER A 96 6.63 1.66 -4.55
CA SER A 96 6.65 1.33 -3.12
C SER A 96 6.28 2.51 -2.22
N HIS A 97 6.51 3.76 -2.65
CA HIS A 97 6.10 4.95 -1.91
C HIS A 97 4.57 5.14 -1.90
N ARG A 98 3.88 4.74 -2.98
CA ARG A 98 2.40 4.76 -3.10
C ARG A 98 1.72 3.75 -2.18
N ILE A 99 2.48 2.80 -1.62
CA ILE A 99 2.01 1.78 -0.67
C ILE A 99 2.43 2.14 0.76
N ALA A 100 3.73 2.35 0.98
CA ALA A 100 4.29 2.54 2.32
C ALA A 100 3.76 3.80 3.02
N GLY A 101 3.54 4.89 2.26
CA GLY A 101 2.97 6.13 2.80
C GLY A 101 1.56 5.95 3.35
N PRO A 102 0.61 5.44 2.55
CA PRO A 102 -0.73 5.09 3.01
C PRO A 102 -0.78 4.13 4.18
N VAL A 103 -0.01 3.04 4.13
CA VAL A 103 0.04 2.06 5.22
C VAL A 103 0.51 2.70 6.53
N TYR A 104 1.55 3.53 6.49
CA TYR A 104 1.98 4.28 7.66
C TYR A 104 0.88 5.20 8.20
N LYS A 105 0.20 5.92 7.30
CA LYS A 105 -0.85 6.86 7.70
C LYS A 105 -2.05 6.13 8.32
N ILE A 106 -2.50 5.03 7.72
CA ILE A 106 -3.57 4.18 8.24
C ILE A 106 -3.17 3.66 9.63
N LYS A 107 -1.98 3.06 9.76
CA LYS A 107 -1.50 2.55 11.05
C LYS A 107 -1.51 3.64 12.12
N LYS A 108 -0.93 4.81 11.82
CA LYS A 108 -0.88 5.93 12.76
C LYS A 108 -2.27 6.38 13.21
N ASN A 109 -3.24 6.46 12.28
CA ASN A 109 -4.60 6.86 12.64
C ASN A 109 -5.31 5.79 13.50
N LEU A 110 -5.07 4.51 13.22
CA LEU A 110 -5.62 3.43 14.06
C LEU A 110 -5.00 3.41 15.46
N ASP A 111 -3.69 3.65 15.57
CA ASP A 111 -3.00 3.77 16.87
C ASP A 111 -3.56 4.95 17.69
N GLU A 112 -3.84 6.10 17.03
CA GLU A 112 -4.48 7.26 17.66
C GLU A 112 -5.92 6.96 18.09
N MET A 113 -6.71 6.28 17.25
CA MET A 113 -8.08 5.85 17.59
C MET A 113 -8.12 4.91 18.80
N GLY A 114 -7.11 4.06 18.97
CA GLY A 114 -7.00 3.16 20.12
C GLY A 114 -6.69 3.87 21.44
N GLN A 115 -6.34 5.16 21.42
CA GLN A 115 -6.05 5.98 22.60
C GLN A 115 -7.20 6.96 22.91
N ASP A 116 -8.42 6.65 22.47
CA ASP A 116 -9.60 7.51 22.52
C ASP A 116 -9.43 8.86 21.80
N ASN A 117 -8.36 9.01 21.02
CA ASN A 117 -8.11 10.21 20.22
C ASN A 117 -8.67 9.98 18.82
N ILE A 118 -9.98 10.19 18.69
CA ILE A 118 -10.68 10.08 17.40
C ILE A 118 -10.29 11.30 16.55
N GLY A 119 -9.12 11.20 15.92
CA GLY A 119 -8.50 12.26 15.12
C GLY A 119 -9.20 12.55 13.80
N LEU A 120 -8.51 13.18 12.85
CA LEU A 120 -9.05 13.53 11.52
C LEU A 120 -9.33 12.29 10.64
N ASP A 121 -10.18 12.44 9.62
CA ASP A 121 -10.40 11.36 8.63
C ASP A 121 -9.11 10.94 7.92
N ILE A 122 -8.97 9.62 7.69
CA ILE A 122 -7.88 9.03 6.93
C ILE A 122 -8.03 9.46 5.47
N LYS A 123 -7.30 10.50 5.06
CA LYS A 123 -7.26 10.99 3.66
C LYS A 123 -5.94 10.60 2.98
N LEU A 124 -6.02 9.78 1.94
CA LEU A 124 -4.87 9.37 1.13
C LEU A 124 -4.72 10.24 -0.13
N ARG A 125 -3.54 10.25 -0.77
CA ARG A 125 -3.30 11.06 -1.98
C ARG A 125 -4.02 10.46 -3.19
N LYS A 126 -4.15 11.25 -4.27
CA LYS A 126 -4.85 10.82 -5.50
C LYS A 126 -4.31 9.53 -6.12
N TRP A 127 -3.03 9.24 -5.98
CA TRP A 127 -2.41 8.04 -6.56
C TRP A 127 -1.96 7.05 -5.50
N ASP A 128 -2.39 7.22 -4.26
CA ASP A 128 -2.06 6.28 -3.20
C ASP A 128 -2.96 5.04 -3.29
N GLU A 129 -2.40 3.89 -2.92
CA GLU A 129 -3.15 2.65 -2.75
C GLU A 129 -3.99 2.67 -1.46
N PHE A 130 -4.93 1.73 -1.33
CA PHE A 130 -5.78 1.53 -0.12
C PHE A 130 -6.81 2.63 0.19
N LYS A 131 -7.25 3.40 -0.81
CA LYS A 131 -8.31 4.41 -0.61
C LYS A 131 -9.63 3.83 -0.12
N GLU A 132 -10.06 2.71 -0.72
CA GLU A 132 -11.30 2.04 -0.32
C GLU A 132 -11.24 1.53 1.12
N LEU A 133 -10.06 1.06 1.55
CA LEU A 133 -9.81 0.71 2.94
C LEU A 133 -9.88 1.95 3.84
N ALA A 134 -9.25 3.05 3.45
CA ALA A 134 -9.31 4.31 4.21
C ALA A 134 -10.76 4.82 4.33
N GLU A 135 -11.55 4.75 3.26
CA GLU A 135 -12.97 5.11 3.29
C GLU A 135 -13.79 4.20 4.21
N SER A 136 -13.57 2.89 4.15
CA SER A 136 -14.24 1.93 5.04
C SER A 136 -13.89 2.18 6.51
N LEU A 137 -12.62 2.46 6.82
CA LEU A 137 -12.20 2.83 8.17
C LEU A 137 -12.83 4.14 8.63
N ASN A 138 -12.94 5.14 7.75
CA ASN A 138 -13.63 6.38 8.07
C ASN A 138 -15.13 6.17 8.36
N LYS A 139 -15.80 5.23 7.68
CA LYS A 139 -17.19 4.87 7.99
C LYS A 139 -17.32 4.25 9.39
N VAL A 140 -16.43 3.33 9.75
CA VAL A 140 -16.41 2.72 11.09
C VAL A 140 -16.20 3.80 12.15
N LYS A 141 -15.20 4.66 11.94
CA LYS A 141 -14.91 5.79 12.82
C LYS A 141 -16.12 6.69 13.05
N ARG A 142 -16.83 7.10 11.99
CA ARG A 142 -18.04 7.94 12.10
C ARG A 142 -19.13 7.27 12.95
N LYS A 143 -19.34 5.97 12.76
CA LYS A 143 -20.29 5.21 13.57
C LYS A 143 -19.91 5.21 15.05
N MET A 144 -18.62 5.06 15.36
CA MET A 144 -18.12 5.15 16.74
C MET A 144 -18.33 6.55 17.34
N GLU A 145 -18.05 7.62 16.58
CA GLU A 145 -18.30 9.01 17.01
C GLU A 145 -19.79 9.26 17.29
N GLU A 146 -20.68 8.73 16.46
CA GLU A 146 -22.14 8.83 16.65
C GLU A 146 -22.60 8.09 17.91
N GLU A 147 -22.06 6.89 18.18
CA GLU A 147 -22.36 6.13 19.38
C GLU A 147 -21.84 6.82 20.65
N THR A 148 -20.64 7.40 20.63
CA THR A 148 -20.09 8.17 21.76
C THR A 148 -20.94 9.40 22.05
N LYS A 149 -21.30 10.20 21.03
CA LYS A 149 -22.18 11.36 21.19
C LYS A 149 -23.54 10.97 21.74
N ARG A 150 -24.12 9.86 21.28
CA ARG A 150 -25.39 9.35 21.79
C ARG A 150 -25.31 9.03 23.29
N LYS A 151 -24.23 8.38 23.72
CA LYS A 151 -23.99 8.08 25.14
C LYS A 151 -23.80 9.35 25.98
N GLU A 152 -23.09 10.36 25.47
CA GLU A 152 -22.91 11.64 26.16
C GLU A 152 -24.24 12.38 26.32
N ILE A 153 -25.05 12.46 25.26
CA ILE A 153 -26.40 13.07 25.30
C ILE A 153 -27.28 12.34 26.31
N PHE A 154 -27.29 11.00 26.26
CA PHE A 154 -28.06 10.17 27.18
C PHE A 154 -27.61 10.38 28.64
N GLY A 155 -26.29 10.38 28.88
CA GLY A 155 -25.72 10.66 30.21
C GLY A 155 -26.10 12.04 30.74
N GLY A 156 -26.05 13.07 29.88
CA GLY A 156 -26.47 14.44 30.21
C GLY A 156 -27.96 14.54 30.56
N LYS A 157 -28.83 13.88 29.79
CA LYS A 157 -30.27 13.78 30.12
C LYS A 157 -30.46 13.09 31.48
N LEU A 158 -29.75 11.99 31.72
CA LEU A 158 -29.84 11.23 32.98
C LEU A 158 -29.41 12.06 34.20
N SER A 159 -28.34 12.87 34.08
CA SER A 159 -27.95 13.79 35.16
C SER A 159 -29.01 14.85 35.44
N LEU A 160 -29.66 15.37 34.40
CA LEU A 160 -30.71 16.38 34.51
C LEU A 160 -31.96 15.81 35.20
N ILE A 161 -32.33 14.57 34.86
CA ILE A 161 -33.40 13.82 35.54
C ILE A 161 -33.06 13.60 37.02
N LYS A 162 -31.84 13.13 37.34
CA LYS A 162 -31.41 12.93 38.73
C LYS A 162 -31.46 14.21 39.57
N GLU A 163 -31.11 15.35 38.97
CA GLU A 163 -31.16 16.65 39.62
C GLU A 163 -32.61 17.09 39.88
N ARG A 164 -33.51 16.96 38.89
CA ARG A 164 -34.95 17.20 39.07
C ARG A 164 -35.54 16.34 40.19
N LEU A 165 -35.21 15.05 40.22
CA LEU A 165 -35.65 14.14 41.29
C LEU A 165 -35.12 14.53 42.67
N ARG A 166 -33.88 15.04 42.77
CA ARG A 166 -33.31 15.56 44.02
C ARG A 166 -34.03 16.83 44.50
N HIS A 167 -34.39 17.72 43.59
CA HIS A 167 -35.12 18.95 43.93
C HIS A 167 -36.59 18.68 44.24
N ALA A 168 -37.18 17.64 43.67
CA ALA A 168 -38.53 17.15 43.95
C ALA A 168 -38.64 16.42 45.31
N ASN A 169 -37.99 16.94 46.36
CA ASN A 169 -38.00 16.44 47.74
C ASN A 169 -39.41 16.47 48.41
N THR A 170 -40.47 16.51 47.61
CA THR A 170 -41.89 16.61 47.94
C THR A 170 -42.65 15.81 46.89
N GLY A 171 -43.04 14.57 47.23
CA GLY A 171 -43.91 13.65 46.47
C GLY A 171 -44.20 13.98 45.01
N LEU A 172 -43.43 13.38 44.09
CA LEU A 172 -43.75 13.39 42.66
C LEU A 172 -45.15 12.84 42.45
N ASN A 173 -45.99 13.62 41.79
CA ASN A 173 -47.32 13.15 41.41
C ASN A 173 -47.21 12.20 40.20
N GLN A 174 -48.24 11.38 40.01
CA GLN A 174 -48.24 10.31 39.01
C GLN A 174 -48.07 10.84 37.57
N HIS A 175 -48.38 12.13 37.35
CA HIS A 175 -48.21 12.81 36.07
C HIS A 175 -46.73 13.12 35.76
N GLU A 176 -45.99 13.66 36.75
CA GLU A 176 -44.55 13.92 36.62
C GLU A 176 -43.74 12.65 36.43
N ILE A 177 -44.15 11.53 37.05
CA ILE A 177 -43.54 10.21 36.83
C ILE A 177 -43.77 9.73 35.40
N GLN A 178 -44.97 9.92 34.85
CA GLN A 178 -45.29 9.53 33.47
C GLN A 178 -44.53 10.38 32.45
N GLU A 179 -44.34 11.68 32.72
CA GLU A 179 -43.53 12.56 31.88
C GLU A 179 -42.06 12.14 31.85
N LEU A 180 -41.50 11.80 33.02
CA LEU A 180 -40.14 11.28 33.14
C LEU A 180 -39.94 9.92 32.43
N ILE A 181 -40.91 9.00 32.54
CA ILE A 181 -40.86 7.71 31.83
C ILE A 181 -40.87 7.95 30.31
N LYS A 182 -41.73 8.85 29.84
CA LYS A 182 -41.82 9.20 28.41
C LYS A 182 -40.53 9.81 27.87
N ASP A 183 -39.86 10.65 28.67
CA ASP A 183 -38.56 11.23 28.32
C ASP A 183 -37.42 10.18 28.26
N ILE A 184 -37.52 9.09 29.05
CA ILE A 184 -36.60 7.95 29.02
C ILE A 184 -36.88 7.05 27.82
N GLU A 185 -38.15 6.76 27.51
CA GLU A 185 -38.56 5.92 26.37
C GLU A 185 -38.29 6.60 25.02
N ALA A 186 -38.28 7.93 24.97
CA ALA A 186 -37.95 8.71 23.78
C ALA A 186 -36.45 8.91 23.54
N ALA A 187 -35.57 8.41 24.43
CA ALA A 187 -34.12 8.56 24.38
C ALA A 187 -33.42 7.33 23.80
#